data_AF-A0A2M6YY15-F1
#
_entry.id   AF-A0A2M6YY15-F1
#
_cell.length_a   1.000
_cell.length_b   1.000
_cell.length_c   1.000
_cell.angle_alpha   90.00
_cell.angle_beta   90.00
_cell.angle_gamma   90.00
#
_symmetry.space_group_name_H-M   'P 1'
#
loop_
_entity.id
_entity.type
_entity.pdbx_description
1 polymer ?
#
loop_
_entity_poly.entity_id
_entity_poly.type
_entity_poly.pdbx_seq_one_letter_code
_entity_poly.pdbx_strand_id
1 'polypeptide(L)'
;MNADGSADSLAVQGGIMSLLAASHTPDVRPLMLAGVLLAAAIPFTFSRCEVRLGRRINSPSLIADATEFRAHVLSSGLVFAALAGQMLGWPLDRPVAMAIVLWIVYAGWNTLKDAMRVLLDASLDADTLNLVRRLITGHPEVTQVNSLTGRNSGGYRFIETEIALRVSELMPAHQIASAIEEEIRAEIPFVERVLVVHTEPTSREVLRVIAPLADDHMTVAETFGTAARFGFYDIRAADG
;
A
#
# COMPACT_ATOMS: atom_id res chain seq x y z
N MET A 1 39.82 -15.45 47.39
CA MET A 1 38.82 -15.18 46.33
C MET A 1 37.88 -14.10 46.86
N ASN A 2 37.56 -13.07 46.07
CA ASN A 2 36.64 -11.95 46.37
C ASN A 2 37.31 -10.66 46.89
N ALA A 3 38.10 -10.01 46.04
CA ALA A 3 38.40 -8.57 46.18
C ALA A 3 38.24 -7.77 44.86
N ASP A 4 38.00 -8.46 43.74
CA ASP A 4 38.07 -7.85 42.39
C ASP A 4 36.72 -7.24 41.92
N GLY A 5 35.58 -7.76 42.38
CA GLY A 5 34.26 -7.32 41.90
C GLY A 5 33.78 -5.95 42.40
N SER A 6 34.44 -5.36 43.40
CA SER A 6 34.04 -4.05 43.96
C SER A 6 34.64 -2.86 43.21
N ALA A 7 35.82 -3.03 42.61
CA ALA A 7 36.50 -1.98 41.85
C ALA A 7 35.82 -1.73 40.49
N ASP A 8 35.38 -2.80 39.80
CA ASP A 8 34.67 -2.70 38.53
C ASP A 8 33.29 -2.06 38.68
N SER A 9 32.57 -2.34 39.78
CA SER A 9 31.26 -1.72 40.05
C SER A 9 31.37 -0.21 40.30
N LEU A 10 32.42 0.23 40.99
CA LEU A 10 32.70 1.65 41.25
C LEU A 10 33.18 2.39 39.99
N ALA A 11 33.93 1.71 39.11
CA ALA A 11 34.33 2.26 37.82
C ALA A 11 33.15 2.43 36.86
N VAL A 12 32.23 1.45 36.81
CA VAL A 12 31.00 1.53 36.01
C VAL A 12 30.04 2.59 36.58
N GLN A 13 29.88 2.68 37.90
CA GLN A 13 29.09 3.75 38.53
C GLN A 13 29.71 5.13 38.33
N GLY A 14 31.03 5.27 38.42
CA GLY A 14 31.75 6.52 38.13
C GLY A 14 31.67 6.93 36.64
N GLY A 15 31.68 5.95 35.73
CA GLY A 15 31.48 6.18 34.29
C GLY A 15 30.05 6.64 33.95
N ILE A 16 29.04 6.01 34.54
CA ILE A 16 27.64 6.41 34.36
C ILE A 16 27.36 7.77 35.01
N MET A 17 27.91 8.03 36.20
CA MET A 17 27.76 9.32 36.88
C MET A 17 28.50 10.45 36.16
N SER A 18 29.68 10.19 35.58
CA SER A 18 30.41 11.20 34.79
C SER A 18 29.73 11.51 33.45
N LEU A 19 29.08 10.53 32.82
CA LEU A 19 28.19 10.74 31.66
C LEU A 19 26.95 11.58 32.02
N LEU A 20 26.44 11.47 33.24
CA LEU A 20 25.31 12.26 33.74
C LEU A 20 25.72 13.64 34.28
N ALA A 21 26.96 13.79 34.75
CA ALA A 21 27.50 15.00 35.38
C ALA A 21 28.35 15.87 34.44
N ALA A 22 28.68 15.41 33.23
CA ALA A 22 29.32 16.22 32.20
C ALA A 22 28.33 17.26 31.64
N SER A 23 27.93 18.24 32.46
CA SER A 23 27.29 19.47 32.00
C SER A 23 28.38 20.40 31.46
N HIS A 24 28.97 20.06 30.31
CA HIS A 24 29.50 21.12 29.47
C HIS A 24 28.28 21.92 29.04
N THR A 25 28.11 23.14 29.56
CA THR A 25 27.20 24.10 28.95
C THR A 25 27.74 24.34 27.55
N PRO A 26 27.14 23.79 26.47
CA PRO A 26 27.62 24.08 25.14
C PRO A 26 27.52 25.60 24.96
N ASP A 27 28.62 26.20 24.53
CA ASP A 27 28.70 27.61 24.24
C ASP A 27 27.91 27.85 22.94
N VAL A 28 26.59 28.09 23.08
CA VAL A 28 25.69 28.23 21.93
C VAL A 28 25.96 29.58 21.27
N ARG A 29 26.75 29.55 20.21
CA ARG A 29 27.08 30.75 19.43
C ARG A 29 25.96 31.06 18.44
N PRO A 30 25.65 32.35 18.18
CA PRO A 30 24.68 32.74 17.15
C PRO A 30 24.98 32.12 15.77
N LEU A 31 26.25 31.84 15.49
CA LEU A 31 26.70 31.15 14.29
C LEU A 31 26.11 29.73 14.15
N MET A 32 25.92 29.00 15.26
CA MET A 32 25.30 27.66 15.24
C MET A 32 23.83 27.73 14.84
N LEU A 33 23.08 28.70 15.38
CA LEU A 33 21.69 28.93 14.98
C LEU A 33 21.60 29.31 13.49
N ALA A 34 22.49 30.18 13.02
CA ALA A 34 22.57 30.54 11.60
C ALA A 34 22.88 29.31 10.72
N GLY A 35 23.79 28.43 11.17
CA GLY A 35 24.10 27.18 10.50
C GLY A 35 22.91 26.23 10.39
N VAL A 36 22.15 26.04 11.48
CA VAL A 36 20.94 25.20 11.48
C VAL A 36 19.84 25.80 10.60
N LEU A 37 19.65 27.12 10.63
CA LEU A 37 18.70 27.81 9.75
C LEU A 37 19.07 27.62 8.28
N LEU A 38 20.35 27.75 7.92
CA LEU A 38 20.83 27.52 6.56
C LEU A 38 20.62 26.07 6.14
N ALA A 39 20.96 25.12 7.02
CA ALA A 39 20.77 23.69 6.78
C ALA A 39 19.29 23.30 6.65
N ALA A 40 18.36 24.04 7.28
CA ALA A 40 16.92 23.86 7.10
C ALA A 40 16.39 24.56 5.84
N ALA A 41 16.95 25.71 5.46
CA ALA A 41 16.49 26.51 4.33
C ALA A 41 16.66 25.79 2.98
N ILE A 42 17.74 25.03 2.81
CA ILE A 42 18.01 24.26 1.59
C ILE A 42 16.92 23.20 1.36
N PRO A 43 16.71 22.17 2.20
CA PRO A 43 15.66 21.18 2.01
C PRO A 43 14.27 21.80 1.99
N PHE A 44 14.03 22.91 2.69
CA PHE A 44 12.76 23.63 2.61
C PHE A 44 12.47 24.20 1.22
N THR A 45 13.47 24.81 0.57
CA THR A 45 13.30 25.33 -0.79
C THR A 45 13.15 24.20 -1.81
N PHE A 46 13.92 23.12 -1.67
CA PHE A 46 13.77 21.91 -2.49
C PHE A 46 12.37 21.29 -2.35
N SER A 47 11.89 21.05 -1.13
CA SER A 47 10.54 20.56 -0.87
C SER A 47 9.46 21.41 -1.55
N ARG A 48 9.59 22.75 -1.50
CA ARG A 48 8.65 23.67 -2.15
C ARG A 48 8.68 23.54 -3.67
N CYS A 49 9.86 23.41 -4.26
CA CYS A 49 10.04 23.22 -5.70
C CYS A 49 9.48 21.87 -6.16
N GLU A 50 9.77 20.79 -5.44
CA GLU A 50 9.32 19.45 -5.77
C GLU A 50 7.82 19.25 -5.58
N VAL A 51 7.21 19.82 -4.52
CA VAL A 51 5.74 19.82 -4.41
C VAL A 51 5.13 20.54 -5.60
N ARG A 52 5.71 21.67 -6.03
CA ARG A 52 5.19 22.46 -7.16
C ARG A 52 5.34 21.69 -8.47
N LEU A 53 6.48 21.08 -8.72
CA LEU A 53 6.75 20.33 -9.94
C LEU A 53 5.98 19.01 -9.95
N GLY A 54 6.00 18.27 -8.85
CA GLY A 54 5.31 16.99 -8.66
C GLY A 54 3.81 17.11 -8.84
N ARG A 55 3.19 18.21 -8.41
CA ARG A 55 1.79 18.52 -8.71
C ARG A 55 1.54 18.89 -10.17
N ARG A 56 2.50 19.56 -10.83
CA ARG A 56 2.36 19.94 -12.26
C ARG A 56 2.44 18.72 -13.18
N ILE A 57 3.31 17.76 -12.86
CA ILE A 57 3.54 16.57 -13.68
C ILE A 57 2.86 15.31 -13.13
N ASN A 58 2.06 15.45 -12.06
CA ASN A 58 1.43 14.35 -11.32
C ASN A 58 2.41 13.20 -11.05
N SER A 59 3.54 13.51 -10.42
CA SER A 59 4.53 12.50 -10.02
C SER A 59 4.45 12.27 -8.51
N PRO A 60 3.84 11.15 -8.06
CA PRO A 60 3.81 10.76 -6.66
C PRO A 60 5.20 10.56 -6.08
N SER A 61 6.16 10.07 -6.88
CA SER A 61 7.56 9.92 -6.47
C SER A 61 8.17 11.27 -6.08
N LEU A 62 7.92 12.32 -6.88
CA LEU A 62 8.45 13.65 -6.60
C LEU A 62 7.73 14.32 -5.41
N ILE A 63 6.44 14.00 -5.20
CA ILE A 63 5.70 14.47 -4.01
C ILE A 63 6.15 13.73 -2.74
N ALA A 64 6.51 12.44 -2.86
CA ALA A 64 7.04 11.64 -1.77
C ALA A 64 8.41 12.16 -1.33
N ASP A 65 9.32 12.41 -2.28
CA ASP A 65 10.64 13.01 -2.03
C ASP A 65 10.51 14.37 -1.34
N ALA A 66 9.56 15.21 -1.81
CA ALA A 66 9.28 16.49 -1.17
C ALA A 66 8.78 16.36 0.28
N THR A 67 8.14 15.24 0.62
CA THR A 67 7.64 14.94 1.97
C THR A 67 8.78 14.50 2.89
N GLU A 68 9.77 13.79 2.37
CA GLU A 68 11.02 13.49 3.08
C GLU A 68 11.77 14.77 3.45
N PHE A 69 11.90 15.72 2.51
CA PHE A 69 12.49 17.02 2.83
C PHE A 69 11.74 17.80 3.92
N ARG A 70 10.42 17.61 4.06
CA ARG A 70 9.66 18.20 5.18
C ARG A 70 10.06 17.58 6.52
N ALA A 71 10.30 16.28 6.56
CA ALA A 71 10.78 15.61 7.78
C ALA A 71 12.16 16.14 8.19
N HIS A 72 13.05 16.40 7.23
CA HIS A 72 14.34 17.06 7.48
C HIS A 72 14.17 18.47 8.05
N VAL A 73 13.28 19.29 7.46
CA VAL A 73 13.00 20.65 7.96
C VAL A 73 12.43 20.63 9.38
N LEU A 74 11.50 19.71 9.67
CA LEU A 74 10.94 19.53 11.01
C LEU A 74 12.02 19.14 12.02
N SER A 75 12.88 18.19 11.67
CA SER A 75 13.99 17.74 12.52
C SER A 75 14.97 18.89 12.80
N SER A 76 15.31 19.68 11.79
CA SER A 76 16.15 20.89 11.96
C SER A 76 15.47 21.97 12.80
N GLY A 77 14.15 22.14 12.70
CA GLY A 77 13.38 23.05 13.54
C GLY A 77 13.39 22.64 15.02
N LEU A 78 13.36 21.34 15.30
CA LEU A 78 13.48 20.78 16.64
C LEU A 78 14.87 21.06 17.24
N VAL A 79 15.94 20.86 16.46
CA VAL A 79 17.32 21.21 16.86
C VAL A 79 17.45 22.72 17.10
N PHE A 80 16.88 23.55 16.22
CA PHE A 80 16.86 25.00 16.39
C PHE A 80 16.17 25.43 17.69
N ALA A 81 15.02 24.84 18.01
CA ALA A 81 14.29 25.12 19.25
C ALA A 81 15.10 24.74 20.50
N ALA A 82 15.82 23.61 20.47
CA ALA A 82 16.71 23.19 21.55
C ALA A 82 17.85 24.19 21.78
N LEU A 83 18.54 24.59 20.71
CA LEU A 83 19.65 25.56 20.77
C LEU A 83 19.16 26.95 21.21
N ALA A 84 18.00 27.39 20.71
CA ALA A 84 17.40 28.67 21.10
C ALA A 84 17.00 28.67 22.58
N GLY A 85 16.36 27.60 23.07
CA GLY A 85 16.00 27.46 24.49
C GLY A 85 17.21 27.52 25.42
N GLN A 86 18.33 26.97 24.98
CA GLN A 86 19.59 27.01 25.71
C GLN A 86 20.21 28.42 25.75
N MET A 87 20.11 29.21 24.68
CA MET A 87 20.51 30.63 24.69
C MET A 87 19.67 31.48 25.66
N LEU A 88 18.40 31.11 25.90
CA LEU A 88 17.52 31.79 26.85
C LEU A 88 17.77 31.38 28.32
N GLY A 89 18.70 30.45 28.57
CA GLY A 89 19.05 30.00 29.92
C GLY A 89 18.02 29.09 30.57
N TRP A 90 17.06 28.56 29.80
CA TRP A 90 16.11 27.57 30.29
C TRP A 90 16.73 26.16 30.25
N PRO A 91 16.63 25.36 31.34
CA PRO A 91 17.12 23.97 31.38
C PRO A 91 16.18 23.02 30.60
N LEU A 92 15.89 23.38 29.36
CA LEU A 92 15.01 22.67 28.44
C LEU A 92 15.76 21.61 27.62
N ASP A 93 17.07 21.55 27.76
CA ASP A 93 17.98 20.60 27.10
C ASP A 93 17.51 19.15 27.24
N ARG A 94 17.19 18.69 28.46
CA ARG A 94 16.71 17.33 28.70
C ARG A 94 15.28 17.04 28.20
N PRO A 95 14.25 17.83 28.54
CA PRO A 95 12.89 17.56 28.07
C PRO A 95 12.72 17.76 26.57
N VAL A 96 13.40 18.75 25.97
CA VAL A 96 13.36 18.96 24.52
C VAL A 96 14.11 17.83 23.81
N ALA A 97 15.29 17.42 24.27
CA ALA A 97 15.98 16.26 23.69
C ALA A 97 15.10 14.99 23.72
N MET A 98 14.39 14.73 24.82
CA MET A 98 13.45 13.62 24.89
C MET A 98 12.30 13.75 23.87
N ALA A 99 11.72 14.94 23.72
CA ALA A 99 10.69 15.20 22.72
C ALA A 99 11.21 14.99 21.29
N ILE A 100 12.45 15.38 21.00
CA ILE A 100 13.12 15.16 19.71
C ILE A 100 13.24 13.67 19.43
N VAL A 101 13.73 12.88 20.39
CA VAL A 101 13.88 11.43 20.24
C VAL A 101 12.52 10.77 19.96
N LEU A 102 11.48 11.11 20.74
CA LEU A 102 10.13 10.58 20.52
C LEU A 102 9.58 10.95 19.13
N TRP A 103 9.81 12.18 18.69
CA TRP A 103 9.40 12.64 17.36
C TRP A 103 10.12 11.88 16.24
N ILE A 104 11.43 11.67 16.36
CA ILE A 104 12.23 10.91 15.38
C ILE A 104 11.73 9.47 15.30
N VAL A 105 11.49 8.81 16.44
CA VAL A 105 10.96 7.44 16.47
C VAL A 105 9.58 7.37 15.81
N TYR A 106 8.69 8.32 16.12
CA TYR A 106 7.36 8.39 15.50
C TYR A 106 7.44 8.58 13.99
N ALA A 107 8.25 9.55 13.53
CA ALA A 107 8.44 9.83 12.11
C ALA A 107 9.04 8.61 11.38
N GLY A 108 10.07 7.99 11.96
CA GLY A 108 10.69 6.78 11.41
C GLY A 108 9.72 5.61 11.32
N TRP A 109 8.88 5.40 12.34
CA TRP A 109 7.86 4.35 12.31
C TRP A 109 6.81 4.58 11.22
N ASN A 110 6.37 5.82 11.03
CA ASN A 110 5.42 6.13 9.97
C ASN A 110 6.05 5.91 8.57
N THR A 111 7.29 6.35 8.36
CA THR A 111 8.03 6.12 7.11
C THR A 111 8.22 4.62 6.83
N LEU A 112 8.58 3.82 7.85
CA LEU A 112 8.73 2.37 7.70
C LEU A 112 7.40 1.72 7.31
N LYS A 113 6.30 2.10 7.97
CA LYS A 113 4.96 1.58 7.66
C LYS A 113 4.55 1.88 6.22
N ASP A 114 4.81 3.10 5.75
CA ASP A 114 4.48 3.49 4.38
C ASP A 114 5.37 2.78 3.35
N ALA A 115 6.67 2.62 3.63
CA ALA A 115 7.58 1.84 2.79
C ALA A 115 7.17 0.35 2.70
N MET A 116 6.77 -0.25 3.82
CA MET A 116 6.26 -1.63 3.85
C MET A 116 4.98 -1.80 3.02
N ARG A 117 4.07 -0.82 3.03
CA ARG A 117 2.87 -0.85 2.20
C ARG A 117 3.21 -0.85 0.72
N VAL A 118 4.17 -0.03 0.29
CA VAL A 118 4.64 -0.01 -1.10
C VAL A 118 5.27 -1.34 -1.48
N LEU A 119 6.09 -1.93 -0.61
CA LEU A 119 6.77 -3.19 -0.88
C LEU A 119 5.82 -4.39 -0.96
N LEU A 120 4.70 -4.35 -0.23
CA LEU A 120 3.63 -5.35 -0.27
C LEU A 120 2.70 -5.20 -1.48
N ASP A 121 3.10 -4.42 -2.49
CA ASP A 121 2.34 -4.09 -3.69
C ASP A 121 1.05 -3.34 -3.34
N ALA A 122 1.23 -2.10 -2.87
CA ALA A 122 0.13 -1.22 -2.44
C ALA A 122 -0.95 -1.13 -3.53
N SER A 123 -2.01 -1.90 -3.32
CA SER A 123 -3.27 -1.77 -4.03
C SER A 123 -3.74 -0.31 -3.96
N LEU A 124 -4.49 0.12 -4.98
CA LEU A 124 -5.16 1.42 -5.00
C LEU A 124 -5.83 1.69 -3.63
N ASP A 125 -5.90 2.96 -3.23
CA ASP A 125 -6.55 3.32 -1.97
C ASP A 125 -7.98 2.76 -1.91
N ALA A 126 -8.37 2.29 -0.73
CA ALA A 126 -9.65 1.62 -0.53
C ALA A 126 -10.84 2.53 -0.89
N ASP A 127 -10.71 3.84 -0.71
CA ASP A 127 -11.73 4.82 -1.05
C ASP A 127 -11.95 4.88 -2.57
N THR A 128 -10.87 4.93 -3.36
CA THR A 128 -10.96 4.87 -4.83
C THR A 128 -11.51 3.52 -5.31
N LEU A 129 -11.09 2.40 -4.74
CA LEU A 129 -11.67 1.08 -5.08
C LEU A 129 -13.16 1.00 -4.76
N ASN A 130 -13.59 1.58 -3.63
CA ASN A 130 -15.01 1.64 -3.26
C ASN A 130 -15.80 2.53 -4.22
N LEU A 131 -15.21 3.62 -4.70
CA LEU A 131 -15.82 4.48 -5.71
C LEU A 131 -15.99 3.73 -7.05
N VAL A 132 -14.94 3.04 -7.53
CA VAL A 132 -15.02 2.19 -8.73
C VAL A 132 -16.12 1.14 -8.58
N ARG A 133 -16.15 0.45 -7.43
CA ARG A 133 -17.19 -0.56 -7.15
C ARG A 133 -18.58 0.03 -7.27
N ARG A 134 -18.81 1.23 -6.73
CA ARG A 134 -20.11 1.91 -6.81
C ARG A 134 -20.51 2.23 -8.24
N LEU A 135 -19.59 2.75 -9.05
CA LEU A 135 -19.83 3.03 -10.48
C LEU A 135 -20.25 1.75 -11.20
N ILE A 136 -19.49 0.66 -11.03
CA ILE A 136 -19.80 -0.64 -11.64
C ILE A 136 -21.18 -1.15 -11.20
N THR A 137 -21.48 -1.13 -9.90
CA THR A 137 -22.77 -1.60 -9.38
C THR A 137 -23.95 -0.68 -9.71
N GLY A 138 -23.69 0.51 -10.26
CA GLY A 138 -24.72 1.43 -10.74
C GLY A 138 -25.38 0.96 -12.04
N HIS A 139 -24.72 0.08 -12.81
CA HIS A 139 -25.23 -0.47 -14.05
C HIS A 139 -26.18 -1.65 -13.79
N PRO A 140 -27.46 -1.57 -14.19
CA PRO A 140 -28.45 -2.62 -13.92
C PRO A 140 -28.15 -3.97 -14.61
N GLU A 141 -27.31 -3.96 -15.65
CA GLU A 141 -26.87 -5.14 -16.39
C GLU A 141 -25.82 -5.96 -15.62
N VAL A 142 -25.14 -5.33 -14.66
CA VAL A 142 -24.13 -5.97 -13.81
C VAL A 142 -24.80 -6.80 -12.73
N THR A 143 -24.55 -8.11 -12.76
CA THR A 143 -25.11 -9.05 -11.78
C THR A 143 -24.17 -9.23 -10.60
N GLN A 144 -22.85 -9.31 -10.86
CA GLN A 144 -21.85 -9.53 -9.83
C GLN A 144 -20.51 -8.91 -10.22
N VAL A 145 -19.75 -8.45 -9.22
CA VAL A 145 -18.33 -8.10 -9.35
C VAL A 145 -17.51 -9.24 -8.76
N ASN A 146 -16.82 -10.00 -9.60
CA ASN A 146 -16.03 -11.17 -9.21
C ASN A 146 -14.70 -10.75 -8.60
N SER A 147 -14.01 -9.81 -9.26
CA SER A 147 -12.76 -9.25 -8.77
C SER A 147 -12.68 -7.75 -9.09
N LEU A 148 -12.07 -7.00 -8.19
CA LEU A 148 -11.73 -5.60 -8.39
C LEU A 148 -10.38 -5.35 -7.75
N THR A 149 -9.38 -5.15 -8.60
CA THR A 149 -8.00 -4.91 -8.19
C THR A 149 -7.55 -3.61 -8.85
N GLY A 150 -6.86 -2.77 -8.09
CA GLY A 150 -6.20 -1.60 -8.65
C GLY A 150 -4.79 -1.49 -8.12
N ARG A 151 -3.89 -0.93 -8.93
CA ARG A 151 -2.51 -0.63 -8.54
C ARG A 151 -2.11 0.75 -9.04
N ASN A 152 -1.27 1.41 -8.25
CA ASN A 152 -0.65 2.67 -8.65
C ASN A 152 0.68 2.39 -9.35
N SER A 153 0.97 3.07 -10.45
CA SER A 153 2.27 2.99 -11.11
C SER A 153 2.68 4.38 -11.57
N GLY A 154 3.65 4.97 -10.86
CA GLY A 154 4.00 6.38 -11.03
C GLY A 154 2.77 7.27 -10.79
N GLY A 155 2.51 8.20 -11.71
CA GLY A 155 1.36 9.10 -11.68
C GLY A 155 0.04 8.48 -12.15
N TYR A 156 0.07 7.24 -12.64
CA TYR A 156 -1.06 6.60 -13.29
C TYR A 156 -1.66 5.50 -12.42
N ARG A 157 -2.96 5.28 -12.62
CA ARG A 157 -3.76 4.26 -11.97
C ARG A 157 -4.13 3.19 -12.98
N PHE A 158 -3.95 1.94 -12.58
CA PHE A 158 -4.36 0.76 -13.34
C PHE A 158 -5.46 0.07 -12.56
N ILE A 159 -6.62 -0.11 -13.19
CA ILE A 159 -7.80 -0.73 -12.58
C ILE A 159 -8.17 -1.95 -13.42
N GLU A 160 -8.32 -3.09 -12.78
CA GLU A 160 -8.73 -4.34 -13.40
C GLU A 160 -9.95 -4.86 -12.64
N THR A 161 -11.02 -5.14 -13.38
CA THR A 161 -12.25 -5.66 -12.79
C THR A 161 -12.82 -6.77 -13.64
N GLU A 162 -13.34 -7.79 -12.97
CA GLU A 162 -14.07 -8.87 -13.58
C GLU A 162 -15.53 -8.80 -13.13
N ILE A 163 -16.44 -8.73 -14.09
CA ILE A 163 -17.87 -8.53 -13.87
C ILE A 163 -18.70 -9.59 -14.59
N ALA A 164 -19.74 -10.07 -13.92
CA ALA A 164 -20.77 -10.90 -14.52
C ALA A 164 -21.90 -10.00 -15.02
N LEU A 165 -22.25 -10.12 -16.30
CA LEU A 165 -23.35 -9.39 -16.94
C LEU A 165 -24.52 -10.34 -17.20
N ARG A 166 -25.75 -9.80 -17.23
CA ARG A 166 -26.97 -10.56 -17.57
C ARG A 166 -27.11 -10.87 -19.07
N VAL A 167 -26.15 -10.43 -19.89
CA VAL A 167 -26.25 -10.53 -21.35
C VAL A 167 -25.44 -11.72 -21.85
N SER A 168 -26.02 -12.54 -22.71
CA SER A 168 -25.37 -13.71 -23.31
C SER A 168 -24.67 -13.41 -24.64
N GLU A 169 -24.91 -12.22 -25.21
CA GLU A 169 -24.30 -11.81 -26.46
C GLU A 169 -23.01 -11.00 -26.20
N LEU A 170 -21.95 -11.34 -26.93
CA LEU A 170 -20.63 -10.72 -26.80
C LEU A 170 -20.63 -9.22 -27.15
N MET A 171 -21.43 -8.80 -28.13
CA MET A 171 -21.43 -7.41 -28.62
C MET A 171 -22.07 -6.43 -27.60
N PRO A 172 -23.28 -6.69 -27.07
CA PRO A 172 -23.82 -5.87 -25.98
C PRO A 172 -22.96 -5.92 -24.72
N ALA A 173 -22.37 -7.07 -24.37
CA ALA A 173 -21.47 -7.19 -23.23
C ALA A 173 -20.25 -6.26 -23.37
N HIS A 174 -19.64 -6.22 -24.57
CA HIS A 174 -18.54 -5.31 -24.86
C HIS A 174 -18.96 -3.83 -24.75
N GLN A 175 -20.15 -3.47 -25.23
CA GLN A 175 -20.66 -2.11 -25.14
C GLN A 175 -20.86 -1.64 -23.69
N ILE A 176 -21.42 -2.50 -22.83
CA ILE A 176 -21.59 -2.23 -21.40
C ILE A 176 -20.23 -2.10 -20.72
N ALA A 177 -19.31 -3.01 -21.01
CA ALA A 177 -17.94 -2.95 -20.51
C ALA A 177 -17.25 -1.63 -20.90
N SER A 178 -17.33 -1.22 -22.17
CA SER A 178 -16.78 0.05 -22.65
C SER A 178 -17.43 1.27 -21.99
N ALA A 179 -18.75 1.24 -21.74
CA ALA A 179 -19.43 2.32 -21.04
C ALA A 179 -18.93 2.48 -19.60
N ILE A 180 -18.75 1.36 -18.89
CA ILE A 180 -18.17 1.32 -17.54
C ILE A 180 -16.72 1.84 -17.55
N GLU A 181 -15.91 1.45 -18.53
CA GLU A 181 -14.53 1.94 -18.66
C GLU A 181 -14.48 3.47 -18.85
N GLU A 182 -15.36 4.02 -19.69
CA GLU A 182 -15.44 5.45 -19.96
C GLU A 182 -15.88 6.23 -18.71
N GLU A 183 -16.86 5.72 -17.97
CA GLU A 183 -17.36 6.33 -16.73
C GLU A 183 -16.29 6.33 -15.63
N ILE A 184 -15.57 5.22 -15.46
CA ILE A 184 -14.44 5.13 -14.53
C ILE A 184 -13.34 6.14 -14.90
N ARG A 185 -13.03 6.28 -16.20
CA ARG A 185 -12.03 7.23 -16.70
C ARG A 185 -12.47 8.68 -16.52
N ALA A 186 -13.77 8.96 -16.58
CA ALA A 186 -14.32 10.31 -16.38
C ALA A 186 -14.30 10.73 -14.91
N GLU A 187 -14.62 9.83 -13.98
CA GLU A 187 -14.73 10.14 -12.56
C GLU A 187 -13.37 10.08 -11.83
N ILE A 188 -12.47 9.19 -12.28
CA ILE A 188 -11.18 8.96 -11.62
C ILE A 188 -10.06 9.57 -12.44
N PRO A 189 -9.33 10.56 -11.90
CA PRO A 189 -8.24 11.19 -12.62
C PRO A 189 -7.04 10.24 -12.76
N PHE A 190 -6.35 10.33 -13.90
CA PHE A 190 -5.11 9.60 -14.22
C PHE A 190 -5.25 8.07 -14.35
N VAL A 191 -6.42 7.58 -14.76
CA VAL A 191 -6.60 6.18 -15.12
C VAL A 191 -6.06 5.94 -16.53
N GLU A 192 -4.99 5.15 -16.64
CA GLU A 192 -4.38 4.82 -17.94
C GLU A 192 -5.05 3.60 -18.58
N ARG A 193 -5.39 2.60 -17.76
CA ARG A 193 -6.05 1.37 -18.20
C ARG A 193 -7.13 0.95 -17.23
N VAL A 194 -8.31 0.71 -17.78
CA VAL A 194 -9.37 -0.08 -17.17
C VAL A 194 -9.45 -1.36 -17.99
N LEU A 195 -9.46 -2.53 -17.32
CA LEU A 195 -9.73 -3.81 -17.98
C LEU A 195 -11.01 -4.36 -17.38
N VAL A 196 -12.09 -4.37 -18.16
CA VAL A 196 -13.36 -4.99 -17.76
C VAL A 196 -13.47 -6.36 -18.43
N VAL A 197 -13.27 -7.41 -17.66
CA VAL A 197 -13.48 -8.79 -18.12
C VAL A 197 -14.91 -9.19 -17.84
N HIS A 198 -15.67 -9.52 -18.88
CA HIS A 198 -16.97 -10.14 -18.70
C HIS A 198 -16.83 -11.66 -18.57
N THR A 199 -17.35 -12.22 -17.47
CA THR A 199 -17.50 -13.66 -17.31
C THR A 199 -18.96 -14.03 -17.59
N GLU A 200 -19.19 -14.91 -18.57
CA GLU A 200 -20.50 -15.52 -18.77
C GLU A 200 -20.89 -16.28 -17.48
N PRO A 201 -22.12 -16.12 -16.96
CA PRO A 201 -22.53 -16.84 -15.78
C PRO A 201 -22.61 -18.34 -16.08
N THR A 202 -21.72 -19.08 -15.44
CA THR A 202 -21.80 -20.51 -15.11
C THR A 202 -22.08 -21.41 -16.31
N SER A 203 -21.02 -22.07 -16.80
CA SER A 203 -21.18 -23.32 -17.53
C SER A 203 -22.13 -24.20 -16.72
N ARG A 204 -23.29 -24.57 -17.29
CA ARG A 204 -24.05 -25.70 -16.77
C ARG A 204 -23.08 -26.87 -16.69
N GLU A 205 -22.77 -27.34 -15.49
CA GLU A 205 -21.98 -28.55 -15.28
C GLU A 205 -22.79 -29.74 -15.80
N VAL A 206 -22.75 -29.93 -17.12
CA VAL A 206 -23.20 -31.16 -17.75
C VAL A 206 -22.04 -32.13 -17.59
N LEU A 207 -22.17 -33.03 -16.61
CA LEU A 207 -21.20 -34.10 -16.43
C LEU A 207 -21.47 -35.12 -17.54
N ARG A 208 -20.66 -35.09 -18.60
CA ARG A 208 -20.71 -36.10 -19.65
C ARG A 208 -19.99 -37.35 -19.16
N VAL A 209 -20.76 -38.37 -18.81
CA VAL A 209 -20.24 -39.66 -18.37
C VAL A 209 -20.24 -40.64 -19.53
N ILE A 210 -19.11 -41.32 -19.70
CA ILE A 210 -18.97 -42.42 -20.64
C ILE A 210 -19.10 -43.71 -19.84
N ALA A 211 -20.15 -44.49 -20.11
CA ALA A 211 -20.34 -45.79 -19.48
C ALA A 211 -20.15 -46.91 -20.53
N PRO A 212 -19.44 -48.00 -20.19
CA PRO A 212 -19.39 -49.19 -21.04
C PRO A 212 -20.75 -49.88 -21.03
N LEU A 213 -21.28 -50.24 -22.20
CA LEU A 213 -22.57 -50.94 -22.30
C LEU A 213 -22.36 -52.45 -22.40
N ALA A 214 -23.24 -53.21 -21.76
CA ALA A 214 -23.37 -54.63 -21.98
C ALA A 214 -24.00 -54.93 -23.36
N ASP A 215 -23.96 -56.19 -23.77
CA ASP A 215 -24.47 -56.64 -25.09
C ASP A 215 -25.97 -56.37 -25.30
N ASP A 216 -26.73 -56.14 -24.20
CA ASP A 216 -28.15 -55.79 -24.23
C ASP A 216 -28.43 -54.31 -24.55
N HIS A 217 -27.38 -53.49 -24.64
CA HIS A 217 -27.42 -52.05 -24.94
C HIS A 217 -28.25 -51.21 -23.95
N MET A 218 -28.60 -51.78 -22.79
CA MET A 218 -29.49 -51.15 -21.80
C MET A 218 -28.88 -51.16 -20.40
N THR A 219 -27.87 -51.99 -20.14
CA THR A 219 -27.18 -52.08 -18.85
C THR A 219 -25.70 -51.71 -18.95
N VAL A 220 -25.15 -51.19 -17.85
CA VAL A 220 -23.74 -50.83 -17.73
C VAL A 220 -22.92 -52.11 -17.50
N ALA A 221 -21.91 -52.35 -18.32
CA ALA A 221 -21.08 -53.55 -18.22
C ALA A 221 -20.24 -53.53 -16.92
N GLU A 222 -20.23 -54.66 -16.19
CA GLU A 222 -19.49 -54.80 -14.92
C GLU A 222 -17.96 -54.75 -15.09
N THR A 223 -17.43 -55.00 -16.29
CA THR A 223 -15.99 -55.05 -16.56
C THR A 223 -15.63 -54.16 -17.76
N PHE A 224 -14.79 -53.15 -17.52
CA PHE A 224 -14.42 -52.13 -18.51
C PHE A 224 -13.63 -52.69 -19.71
N GLY A 225 -12.94 -53.82 -19.54
CA GLY A 225 -11.99 -54.38 -20.51
C GLY A 225 -12.58 -55.20 -21.66
N THR A 226 -13.88 -55.53 -21.62
CA THR A 226 -14.55 -56.38 -22.63
C THR A 226 -15.71 -55.67 -23.34
N ALA A 227 -15.95 -54.39 -23.05
CA ALA A 227 -17.06 -53.66 -23.64
C ALA A 227 -16.79 -53.35 -25.12
N ALA A 228 -17.64 -53.86 -26.01
CA ALA A 228 -17.55 -53.59 -27.44
C ALA A 228 -17.95 -52.14 -27.80
N ARG A 229 -18.70 -51.44 -26.92
CA ARG A 229 -19.27 -50.10 -27.17
C ARG A 229 -19.40 -49.28 -25.88
N PHE A 230 -19.40 -47.96 -26.05
CA PHE A 230 -19.57 -46.97 -25.00
C PHE A 230 -20.77 -46.06 -25.30
N GLY A 231 -21.52 -45.69 -24.25
CA GLY A 231 -22.65 -44.77 -24.32
C GLY A 231 -22.29 -43.43 -23.68
N PHE A 232 -22.81 -42.35 -24.25
CA PHE A 232 -22.64 -41.00 -23.74
C PHE A 232 -23.91 -40.58 -23.01
N TYR A 233 -23.79 -40.30 -21.72
CA TYR A 233 -24.88 -39.79 -20.90
C TYR A 233 -24.54 -38.38 -20.42
N ASP A 234 -25.42 -37.43 -20.74
CA ASP A 234 -25.33 -36.07 -20.25
C ASP A 234 -26.13 -35.97 -18.95
N ILE A 235 -25.43 -36.11 -17.82
CA ILE A 235 -26.05 -35.98 -16.51
C ILE A 235 -26.03 -34.49 -16.17
N ARG A 236 -27.23 -33.93 -15.95
CA ARG A 236 -27.35 -32.61 -15.34
C ARG A 236 -26.98 -32.78 -13.86
N ALA A 237 -25.90 -32.16 -13.41
CA ALA A 237 -25.69 -31.98 -11.98
C ALA A 237 -26.90 -31.19 -11.46
N ALA A 238 -27.76 -31.86 -10.68
CA ALA A 238 -28.88 -31.19 -10.04
C ALA A 238 -28.31 -30.22 -9.02
N ASP A 239 -28.81 -28.99 -9.04
CA ASP A 239 -28.47 -27.91 -8.12
C ASP A 239 -28.42 -28.45 -6.67
N GLY A 240 -27.23 -28.43 -6.07
CA GLY A 240 -27.01 -28.68 -4.65
C GLY A 240 -27.19 -27.42 -3.84
#